data_AF-S4PBN8-F1
#
_entry.id   AF-S4PBN8-F1
#
_cell.length_a   1.000
_cell.length_b   1.000
_cell.length_c   1.000
_cell.angle_alpha   90.00
_cell.angle_beta   90.00
_cell.angle_gamma   90.00
#
_symmetry.space_group_name_H-M   'P 1'
#
loop_
_entity.id
_entity.type
_entity.pdbx_description
1 polymer ?
#
loop_
_entity_poly.entity_id
_entity_poly.type
_entity_poly.pdbx_seq_one_letter_code
_entity_poly.pdbx_strand_id
1 'polypeptide(L)'
;VLRVNGDFLAQERTRGATLKPISACCDIPELGDPEPLRECSNPKLSGPCNDVQCVFEKSGFLTDKQSLNKEAYRAHLRKWLEGHKEWSDAIEKAIKDCVDRDL
;
A
#
# COMPACT_ATOMS: atom_id res chain seq x y z
N VAL A 1 -4.25 14.32 -28.45
CA VAL A 1 -4.59 13.03 -27.82
C VAL A 1 -3.38 12.12 -27.94
N LEU A 2 -2.62 11.93 -26.86
CA LEU A 2 -1.44 11.06 -26.86
C LEU A 2 -1.76 9.83 -26.01
N ARG A 3 -2.03 8.72 -26.70
CA ARG A 3 -2.01 7.37 -26.14
C ARG A 3 -0.55 6.97 -25.95
N VAL A 4 -0.19 6.49 -24.77
CA VAL A 4 1.06 5.77 -24.56
C VAL A 4 0.69 4.33 -24.26
N ASN A 5 0.85 3.48 -25.27
CA ASN A 5 0.73 2.03 -25.13
C ASN A 5 1.91 1.53 -24.30
N GLY A 6 1.61 0.78 -23.23
CA GLY A 6 2.59 0.06 -22.45
C GLY A 6 3.07 -1.17 -23.22
N ASP A 7 4.23 -1.05 -23.85
CA ASP A 7 5.02 -2.18 -24.35
C ASP A 7 6.48 -1.71 -24.45
N PHE A 8 7.20 -1.74 -23.32
CA PHE A 8 8.64 -1.49 -23.36
C PHE A 8 9.40 -2.18 -22.23
N LEU A 9 9.19 -3.48 -22.00
CA LEU A 9 10.13 -4.28 -21.19
C LEU A 9 10.29 -5.72 -21.71
N ALA A 10 10.34 -5.90 -23.03
CA ALA A 10 10.89 -7.11 -23.63
C ALA A 10 12.33 -6.84 -24.09
N GLN A 11 13.26 -6.72 -23.14
CA GLN A 11 14.67 -6.90 -23.46
C GLN A 11 15.35 -7.64 -22.31
N GLU A 12 15.69 -8.90 -22.60
CA GLU A 12 16.42 -9.79 -21.72
C GLU A 12 17.64 -9.11 -21.10
N ARG A 13 17.63 -8.98 -19.76
CA ARG A 13 18.83 -8.68 -18.98
C ARG A 13 19.31 -9.97 -18.33
N THR A 14 20.17 -10.68 -19.05
CA THR A 14 21.04 -11.73 -18.52
C THR A 14 22.12 -11.11 -17.63
N ARG A 15 21.75 -10.78 -16.39
CA ARG A 15 22.60 -10.61 -15.20
C ARG A 15 21.66 -10.57 -14.00
N GLY A 16 21.60 -11.66 -13.23
CA GLY A 16 20.67 -11.87 -12.13
C GLY A 16 20.81 -10.83 -11.02
N ALA A 17 20.10 -9.72 -11.15
CA ALA A 17 19.73 -8.87 -10.02
C ALA A 17 18.24 -9.08 -9.80
N THR A 18 17.90 -10.02 -8.92
CA THR A 18 16.55 -10.04 -8.34
C THR A 18 16.40 -8.70 -7.62
N LEU A 19 15.61 -7.78 -8.19
CA LEU A 19 15.37 -6.49 -7.57
C LEU A 19 14.81 -6.75 -6.18
N LYS A 20 15.59 -6.41 -5.14
CA LYS A 20 15.14 -6.58 -3.77
C LYS A 20 13.92 -5.68 -3.55
N PRO A 21 12.92 -6.13 -2.78
CA PRO A 21 11.77 -5.29 -2.46
C PRO A 21 12.26 -4.05 -1.72
N ILE A 22 11.51 -2.94 -1.83
CA ILE A 22 11.86 -1.70 -1.13
C ILE A 22 11.93 -1.88 0.39
N SER A 23 11.19 -2.84 0.93
CA SER A 23 11.26 -3.26 2.34
C SER A 23 12.64 -3.80 2.75
N ALA A 24 13.47 -4.24 1.81
CA ALA A 24 14.87 -4.60 2.09
C ALA A 24 15.77 -3.36 2.30
N CYS A 25 15.27 -2.16 2.01
CA CYS A 25 16.00 -0.91 2.12
C CYS A 25 15.43 0.01 3.21
N CYS A 26 14.11 -0.02 3.44
CA CYS A 26 13.43 0.79 4.45
C CYS A 26 12.26 0.01 5.06
N ASP A 27 12.16 0.02 6.39
CA ASP A 27 10.98 -0.50 7.09
C ASP A 27 9.82 0.51 6.96
N ILE A 28 8.80 0.12 6.18
CA ILE A 28 7.63 0.94 5.87
C ILE A 28 6.41 0.19 6.42
N PRO A 29 5.39 0.90 6.97
CA PRO A 29 4.15 0.25 7.37
C PRO A 29 3.52 -0.51 6.21
N GLU A 30 3.14 -1.76 6.48
CA GLU A 30 2.37 -2.57 5.54
C GLU A 30 0.97 -2.00 5.34
N LEU A 31 0.39 -2.24 4.16
CA LEU A 31 -0.91 -1.70 3.74
C LEU A 31 -2.08 -2.15 4.63
N GLY A 32 -1.93 -3.29 5.30
CA GLY A 32 -2.93 -3.86 6.21
C GLY A 32 -2.34 -5.07 6.94
N ASP A 33 -3.20 -5.81 7.63
CA ASP A 33 -2.78 -6.99 8.37
C ASP A 33 -2.31 -8.13 7.42
N PRO A 34 -1.43 -9.04 7.88
CA PRO A 34 -0.87 -10.11 7.05
C PRO A 34 -1.91 -11.04 6.42
N GLU A 35 -3.05 -11.27 7.08
CA GLU A 35 -4.10 -12.17 6.61
C GLU A 35 -4.86 -11.59 5.39
N PRO A 36 -5.43 -10.37 5.45
CA PRO A 36 -5.96 -9.67 4.27
C PRO A 36 -4.99 -9.59 3.10
N LEU A 37 -3.71 -9.29 3.37
CA LEU A 37 -2.67 -9.22 2.33
C LEU A 37 -2.49 -10.54 1.59
N ARG A 38 -2.48 -11.67 2.32
CA ARG A 38 -2.34 -13.00 1.73
C ARG A 38 -3.56 -13.39 0.91
N GLU A 39 -4.76 -13.09 1.41
CA GLU A 39 -6.01 -13.44 0.73
C GLU A 39 -6.24 -12.63 -0.54
N CYS A 40 -5.92 -11.34 -0.52
CA CYS A 40 -6.11 -10.45 -1.67
C CYS A 40 -5.03 -10.61 -2.74
N SER A 41 -3.88 -11.22 -2.39
CA SER A 41 -2.78 -11.47 -3.33
C SER A 41 -2.89 -12.81 -4.08
N ASN A 42 -3.92 -13.63 -3.81
CA ASN A 42 -4.05 -14.96 -4.41
C ASN A 42 -5.53 -15.39 -4.63
N PRO A 43 -6.03 -15.45 -5.88
CA PRO A 43 -5.32 -15.11 -7.12
C PRO A 43 -5.03 -13.61 -7.20
N LYS A 44 -3.89 -13.25 -7.77
CA LYS A 44 -3.49 -11.85 -7.94
C LYS A 44 -4.55 -11.11 -8.77
N LEU A 45 -5.16 -10.07 -8.22
CA LEU A 45 -6.20 -9.34 -8.93
C LEU A 45 -5.57 -8.53 -10.07
N SER A 46 -6.39 -8.20 -11.07
CA SER A 46 -5.95 -7.43 -12.23
C SER A 46 -5.68 -5.98 -11.83
N GLY A 47 -4.44 -5.71 -11.43
CA GLY A 47 -3.91 -4.36 -11.22
C GLY A 47 -3.90 -3.91 -9.75
N PRO A 48 -3.03 -2.94 -9.42
CA PRO A 48 -2.73 -2.56 -8.04
C PRO A 48 -3.94 -1.97 -7.29
N CYS A 49 -4.88 -1.35 -7.99
CA CYS A 49 -6.07 -0.78 -7.35
C CYS A 49 -6.98 -1.85 -6.74
N ASN A 50 -7.15 -2.98 -7.43
CA ASN A 50 -8.03 -4.06 -6.96
C ASN A 50 -7.41 -4.79 -5.76
N ASP A 51 -6.09 -4.99 -5.78
CA ASP A 51 -5.35 -5.58 -4.65
C ASP A 51 -5.48 -4.69 -3.40
N VAL A 52 -5.23 -3.38 -3.53
CA VAL A 52 -5.35 -2.41 -2.43
C VAL A 52 -6.78 -2.31 -1.94
N GLN A 53 -7.76 -2.23 -2.83
CA GLN A 53 -9.17 -2.14 -2.48
C GLN A 53 -9.61 -3.38 -1.68
N CYS A 54 -9.24 -4.59 -2.12
CA CYS A 54 -9.55 -5.83 -1.40
C CYS A 54 -8.98 -5.81 0.03
N VAL A 55 -7.72 -5.41 0.19
CA VAL A 55 -7.06 -5.35 1.52
C VAL A 55 -7.78 -4.35 2.40
N PHE A 56 -8.07 -3.17 1.87
CA PHE A 56 -8.73 -2.10 2.62
C PHE A 56 -10.18 -2.46 3.02
N GLU A 57 -10.92 -3.16 2.16
CA GLU A 57 -12.25 -3.70 2.48
C GLU A 57 -12.16 -4.72 3.63
N LYS A 58 -11.26 -5.71 3.53
CA LYS A 58 -11.12 -6.77 4.53
C LYS A 58 -10.56 -6.29 5.86
N SER A 59 -9.68 -5.30 5.84
CA SER A 59 -9.14 -4.66 7.05
C SER A 59 -10.11 -3.67 7.70
N GLY A 60 -11.29 -3.42 7.11
CA GLY A 60 -12.26 -2.46 7.65
C GLY A 60 -11.81 -0.99 7.53
N PHE A 61 -10.87 -0.72 6.64
CA PHE A 61 -10.36 0.63 6.36
C PHE A 61 -11.28 1.42 5.42
N LEU A 62 -12.32 0.79 4.89
CA LEU A 62 -13.34 1.43 4.07
C LEU A 62 -14.69 1.40 4.77
N THR A 63 -15.41 2.52 4.76
CA THR A 63 -16.83 2.53 5.17
C THR A 63 -17.73 2.04 4.03
N ASP A 64 -17.28 2.23 2.79
CA ASP A 64 -17.87 1.73 1.56
C ASP A 64 -16.79 1.67 0.47
N LYS A 65 -17.12 1.17 -0.72
CA LYS A 65 -16.14 0.97 -1.81
C LYS A 65 -15.37 2.22 -2.25
N GLN A 66 -15.83 3.42 -1.90
CA GLN A 66 -15.25 4.70 -2.31
C GLN A 66 -14.76 5.56 -1.14
N SER A 67 -15.17 5.26 0.09
CA SER A 67 -14.87 6.11 1.24
C SER A 67 -13.95 5.43 2.25
N LEU A 68 -12.88 6.12 2.61
CA LEU A 68 -11.93 5.70 3.63
C LEU A 68 -12.53 5.90 5.03
N ASN A 69 -12.50 4.84 5.84
CA ASN A 69 -12.65 4.93 7.28
C ASN A 69 -11.38 5.55 7.89
N LYS A 70 -11.32 6.89 7.89
CA LYS A 70 -10.15 7.66 8.33
C LYS A 70 -9.70 7.28 9.74
N GLU A 71 -10.64 7.02 10.65
CA GLU A 71 -10.33 6.69 12.04
C GLU A 71 -9.63 5.33 12.15
N ALA A 72 -10.19 4.31 11.52
CA ALA A 72 -9.60 2.97 11.50
C ALA A 72 -8.20 2.99 10.87
N TYR A 73 -8.04 3.71 9.76
CA TYR A 73 -6.75 3.75 9.07
C TYR A 73 -5.69 4.58 9.80
N ARG A 74 -6.07 5.70 10.45
CA ARG A 74 -5.18 6.42 11.37
C ARG A 74 -4.71 5.53 12.52
N ALA A 75 -5.62 4.74 13.10
CA ALA A 75 -5.28 3.84 14.20
C ALA A 75 -4.29 2.76 13.76
N HIS A 76 -4.46 2.20 12.55
CA HIS A 76 -3.50 1.26 11.96
C HIS A 76 -2.09 1.86 11.83
N LEU A 77 -1.99 3.06 11.23
CA LEU A 77 -0.71 3.74 11.06
C LEU A 77 -0.04 4.09 12.40
N ARG A 78 -0.82 4.52 13.39
CA ARG A 78 -0.31 4.82 14.74
C ARG A 78 0.09 3.58 15.53
N LYS A 79 -0.62 2.47 15.36
CA LYS A 79 -0.24 1.18 15.98
C LYS A 79 1.14 0.72 15.48
N TRP A 80 1.46 0.95 14.20
CA TRP A 80 2.77 0.63 13.65
C TRP A 80 3.92 1.42 14.32
N LEU A 81 3.65 2.64 14.78
CA LEU A 81 4.63 3.47 15.52
C LEU A 81 5.02 2.89 16.88
N GLU A 82 4.26 1.96 17.45
CA GLU A 82 4.65 1.30 18.71
C GLU A 82 6.01 0.60 18.58
N GLY A 83 6.32 0.07 17.39
CA GLY A 83 7.60 -0.55 17.05
C GLY A 83 8.62 0.35 16.33
N HIS A 84 8.21 1.53 15.86
CA HIS A 84 8.98 2.38 14.93
C HIS A 84 8.86 3.87 15.30
N LYS A 85 9.21 4.20 16.55
CA LYS A 85 8.97 5.54 17.11
C LYS A 85 9.70 6.66 16.34
N GLU A 86 10.83 6.35 15.72
CA GLU A 86 11.62 7.25 14.89
C GLU A 86 10.88 7.71 13.62
N TRP A 87 9.83 6.99 13.21
CA TRP A 87 8.99 7.35 12.06
C TRP A 87 7.81 8.27 12.40
N SER A 88 7.67 8.70 13.66
CA SER A 88 6.49 9.46 14.12
C SER A 88 6.19 10.67 13.24
N ASP A 89 7.22 11.47 12.89
CA ASP A 89 7.05 12.66 12.04
C ASP A 89 6.58 12.29 10.62
N ALA A 90 7.12 11.22 10.05
CA ALA A 90 6.77 10.75 8.72
C ALA A 90 5.34 10.19 8.67
N ILE A 91 4.92 9.45 9.70
CA ILE A 91 3.57 8.88 9.81
C ILE A 91 2.53 9.97 10.06
N GLU A 92 2.77 10.91 10.98
CA GLU A 92 1.82 12.01 11.21
C GLU A 92 1.71 12.92 9.98
N LYS A 93 2.81 13.13 9.24
CA LYS A 93 2.77 13.82 7.95
C LYS A 93 1.95 13.03 6.91
N ALA A 94 2.13 11.72 6.81
CA ALA A 94 1.36 10.88 5.89
C ALA A 94 -0.14 10.87 6.23
N ILE A 95 -0.50 10.80 7.51
CA ILE A 95 -1.88 10.93 7.97
C ILE A 95 -2.46 12.27 7.50
N LYS A 96 -1.75 13.37 7.77
CA LYS A 96 -2.21 14.71 7.40
C LYS A 96 -2.35 14.88 5.88
N ASP A 97 -1.38 14.40 5.11
CA ASP A 97 -1.31 14.65 3.67
C ASP A 97 -2.19 13.67 2.85
N CYS A 98 -2.46 12.47 3.36
CA CYS A 98 -3.15 11.42 2.60
C CYS A 98 -4.47 10.94 3.23
N VAL A 99 -4.58 10.94 4.56
CA VAL A 99 -5.78 10.40 5.26
C VAL A 99 -6.76 11.51 5.61
N ASP A 100 -6.23 12.65 6.08
CA ASP A 100 -7.06 13.74 6.56
C ASP A 100 -7.62 14.60 5.44
N ARG A 101 -6.92 14.67 4.29
CA ARG A 101 -7.42 15.39 3.11
C ARG A 101 -8.68 14.74 2.58
N ASP A 102 -9.73 15.55 2.45
CA ASP A 102 -10.86 15.22 1.60
C ASP A 102 -10.44 15.41 0.14
N LEU A 103 -10.57 14.36 -0.67
CA LEU A 103 -10.25 14.33 -2.09
C LEU A 103 -11.52 14.50 -2.94
#